data_AF-A0A2S2NXD9-F1
#
_entry.id   AF-A0A2S2NXD9-F1
#
_cell.length_a   1.000
_cell.length_b   1.000
_cell.length_c   1.000
_cell.angle_alpha   90.00
_cell.angle_beta   90.00
_cell.angle_gamma   90.00
#
_symmetry.space_group_name_H-M   'P 1'
#
loop_
_entity.id
_entity.type
_entity.pdbx_description
1 polymer ?
#
loop_
_entity_poly.entity_id
_entity_poly.type
_entity_poly.pdbx_seq_one_letter_code
_entity_poly.pdbx_strand_id
1 'polypeptide(L)'
;MELASFMSCSKGYMGECGLRGGYTEVINLDPEVKAMLLKSVSAMLCPTVLGQAVMDCVVNPPQPGEPSYESFQNEKNSVLKSLAERAKLVADTFNSIPGMSCNPVQGAMYAFPQFKLPERAIKEANNQGIEPNAFYAFQLLENTGICIVPGSGFGQVEGTYHFRTTILPQPDKLKTMLDSFKDFHLKFLEQWE
;
A
#
# COMPACT_ATOMS: atom_id res chain seq x y z
N MET A 1 9.98 20.80 20.14
CA MET A 1 9.31 19.87 19.21
C MET A 1 9.87 18.49 19.47
N GLU A 2 9.02 17.58 19.90
CA GLU A 2 9.36 16.16 20.14
C GLU A 2 9.14 15.40 18.82
N LEU A 3 10.03 14.48 18.46
CA LEU A 3 9.97 13.74 17.19
C LEU A 3 10.29 12.26 17.40
N ALA A 4 9.51 11.40 16.76
CA ALA A 4 9.80 9.98 16.61
C ALA A 4 9.76 9.60 15.11
N SER A 5 10.90 9.20 14.56
CA SER A 5 11.07 8.81 13.15
C SER A 5 11.15 7.30 13.04
N PHE A 6 10.28 6.69 12.23
CA PHE A 6 10.17 5.23 12.10
C PHE A 6 10.74 4.74 10.77
N MET A 7 11.49 3.64 10.82
CA MET A 7 12.00 2.93 9.63
C MET A 7 11.77 1.43 9.79
N SER A 8 11.48 0.75 8.68
CA SER A 8 11.23 -0.71 8.66
C SER A 8 11.90 -1.35 7.44
N CYS A 9 12.39 -2.58 7.62
CA CYS A 9 12.94 -3.38 6.52
C CYS A 9 11.85 -3.93 5.58
N SER A 10 10.58 -3.87 6.00
CA SER A 10 9.47 -4.56 5.31
C SER A 10 8.98 -3.87 4.04
N LYS A 11 9.55 -2.73 3.64
CA LYS A 11 9.03 -1.87 2.57
C LYS A 11 10.15 -1.37 1.66
N GLY A 12 9.77 -0.74 0.55
CA GLY A 12 10.69 -0.20 -0.44
C GLY A 12 11.31 -1.29 -1.31
N TYR A 13 12.44 -0.99 -1.94
CA TYR A 13 13.17 -1.92 -2.81
C TYR A 13 13.88 -3.04 -2.03
N MET A 14 14.10 -2.87 -0.72
CA MET A 14 14.64 -3.92 0.16
C MET A 14 13.55 -4.97 0.46
N GLY A 15 12.34 -4.52 0.86
CA GLY A 15 11.14 -5.37 0.79
C GLY A 15 11.12 -6.64 1.65
N GLU A 16 11.91 -6.70 2.72
CA GLU A 16 12.13 -7.90 3.55
C GLU A 16 11.01 -8.12 4.59
N CYS A 17 9.77 -8.19 4.10
CA CYS A 17 8.62 -8.47 4.95
C CYS A 17 8.70 -9.91 5.51
N GLY A 18 8.21 -10.10 6.74
CA GLY A 18 8.33 -11.39 7.45
C GLY A 18 9.57 -11.52 8.34
N LEU A 19 10.67 -10.80 8.04
CA LEU A 19 11.86 -10.76 8.91
C LEU A 19 11.70 -9.85 10.14
N ARG A 20 10.67 -8.98 10.11
CA ARG A 20 10.20 -8.16 11.25
C ARG A 20 11.29 -7.24 11.87
N GLY A 21 12.08 -6.59 11.04
CA GLY A 21 13.02 -5.53 11.44
C GLY A 21 12.43 -4.12 11.36
N GLY A 22 12.76 -3.29 12.35
CA GLY A 22 12.47 -1.85 12.37
C GLY A 22 13.28 -1.13 13.43
N TYR A 23 13.37 0.20 13.33
CA TYR A 23 13.87 1.06 14.40
C TYR A 23 13.04 2.33 14.53
N THR A 24 13.24 3.04 15.64
CA THR A 24 12.70 4.37 15.87
C THR A 24 13.80 5.27 16.41
N GLU A 25 14.02 6.40 15.77
CA GLU A 25 14.86 7.48 16.29
C GLU A 25 13.97 8.47 17.05
N VAL A 26 14.31 8.78 18.29
CA VAL A 26 13.52 9.66 19.16
C VAL A 26 14.36 10.86 19.57
N ILE A 27 13.89 12.06 19.25
CA ILE A 27 14.59 13.33 19.45
C ILE A 27 13.75 14.26 20.32
N ASN A 28 14.38 14.90 21.30
CA ASN A 28 13.80 15.90 22.20
C ASN A 28 12.58 15.44 23.02
N LEU A 29 12.37 14.13 23.20
CA LEU A 29 11.27 13.60 24.00
C LEU A 29 11.40 14.03 25.46
N ASP A 30 10.30 14.45 26.07
CA ASP A 30 10.23 14.81 27.48
C ASP A 30 10.86 13.71 28.37
N PRO A 31 11.70 14.06 29.36
CA PRO A 31 12.41 13.07 30.18
C PRO A 31 11.49 12.08 30.91
N GLU A 32 10.34 12.51 31.40
CA GLU A 32 9.38 11.64 32.10
C GLU A 32 8.72 10.68 31.11
N VAL A 33 8.36 11.16 29.92
CA VAL A 33 7.82 10.33 28.84
C VAL A 33 8.87 9.31 28.35
N LYS A 34 10.13 9.74 28.18
CA LYS A 34 11.24 8.85 27.80
C LYS A 34 11.48 7.76 28.84
N ALA A 35 11.38 8.10 30.14
CA ALA A 35 11.49 7.11 31.21
C ALA A 35 10.39 6.05 31.11
N MET A 36 9.15 6.46 30.83
CA MET A 36 8.03 5.54 30.63
C MET A 36 8.18 4.68 29.37
N LEU A 37 8.67 5.25 28.27
CA LEU A 37 8.98 4.50 27.04
C LEU A 37 10.03 3.41 27.32
N LEU A 38 11.15 3.77 27.95
CA LEU A 38 12.22 2.81 28.26
C LEU A 38 11.74 1.72 29.21
N LYS A 39 10.93 2.06 30.22
CA LYS A 39 10.28 1.09 31.11
C LYS A 39 9.38 0.12 30.35
N SER A 40 8.57 0.64 29.41
CA SER A 40 7.70 -0.18 28.58
C SER A 40 8.49 -1.12 27.67
N VAL A 41 9.56 -0.62 27.04
CA VAL A 41 10.41 -1.43 26.16
C VAL A 41 11.18 -2.48 26.94
N SER A 42 11.71 -2.16 28.13
CA SER A 42 12.45 -3.14 28.95
C SER A 42 11.58 -4.24 29.54
N ALA A 43 10.26 -4.01 29.65
CA ALA A 43 9.31 -5.05 30.03
C ALA A 43 9.08 -6.06 28.89
N MET A 44 9.40 -5.68 27.66
CA MET A 44 9.47 -6.58 26.51
C MET A 44 10.91 -7.13 26.43
N LEU A 45 11.07 -8.39 26.02
CA LEU A 45 12.39 -8.90 25.65
C LEU A 45 12.95 -8.10 24.46
N CYS A 46 14.18 -8.41 24.01
CA CYS A 46 14.73 -7.76 22.83
C CYS A 46 14.02 -8.20 21.52
N PRO A 47 14.05 -7.36 20.46
CA PRO A 47 13.62 -7.77 19.13
C PRO A 47 14.41 -8.98 18.61
N THR A 48 13.87 -9.72 17.65
CA THR A 48 14.55 -10.89 17.08
C THR A 48 15.92 -10.49 16.51
N VAL A 49 16.95 -11.30 16.76
CA VAL A 49 18.30 -11.03 16.25
C VAL A 49 18.30 -10.98 14.72
N LEU A 50 17.48 -11.81 14.06
CA LEU A 50 17.31 -11.77 12.61
C LEU A 50 16.75 -10.43 12.12
N GLY A 51 15.73 -9.89 12.80
CA GLY A 51 15.17 -8.58 12.45
C GLY A 51 16.17 -7.44 12.67
N GLN A 52 17.01 -7.54 13.71
CA GLN A 52 18.09 -6.59 13.97
C GLN A 52 19.20 -6.68 12.91
N ALA A 53 19.65 -7.89 12.56
CA ALA A 53 20.68 -8.10 11.55
C ALA A 53 20.25 -7.61 10.17
N VAL A 54 19.00 -7.87 9.77
CA VAL A 54 18.46 -7.35 8.51
C VAL A 54 18.39 -5.83 8.53
N MET A 55 18.05 -5.22 9.66
CA MET A 55 18.05 -3.76 9.78
C MET A 55 19.45 -3.18 9.59
N ASP A 56 20.47 -3.83 10.16
CA ASP A 56 21.87 -3.44 9.98
C ASP A 56 22.27 -3.46 8.49
N CYS A 57 21.92 -4.52 7.76
CA CYS A 57 22.13 -4.58 6.31
C CYS A 57 21.35 -3.48 5.55
N VAL A 58 20.13 -3.15 5.98
CA VAL A 58 19.30 -2.14 5.32
C VAL A 58 19.89 -0.74 5.46
N VAL A 59 20.45 -0.40 6.63
CA VAL A 59 21.04 0.92 6.88
C VAL A 59 22.49 1.03 6.44
N ASN A 60 23.17 -0.10 6.19
CA ASN A 60 24.55 -0.17 5.72
C ASN A 60 24.65 -0.84 4.34
N PRO A 61 24.12 -0.23 3.25
CA PRO A 61 24.27 -0.77 1.91
C PRO A 61 25.73 -0.70 1.42
N PRO A 62 26.11 -1.46 0.38
CA PRO A 62 27.43 -1.36 -0.21
C PRO A 62 27.81 0.08 -0.60
N GLN A 63 29.08 0.43 -0.42
CA GLN A 63 29.64 1.76 -0.69
C GLN A 63 30.45 1.79 -1.99
N PRO A 64 30.62 2.97 -2.62
CA PRO A 64 31.45 3.09 -3.83
C PRO A 64 32.86 2.49 -3.63
N GLY A 65 33.26 1.59 -4.53
CA GLY A 65 34.53 0.87 -4.46
C GLY A 65 34.45 -0.52 -3.82
N GLU A 66 33.32 -0.88 -3.20
CA GLU A 66 33.10 -2.23 -2.70
C GLU A 66 32.67 -3.21 -3.80
N PRO A 67 32.98 -4.52 -3.67
CA PRO A 67 32.77 -5.50 -4.75
C PRO A 67 31.34 -5.60 -5.29
N SER A 68 30.32 -5.38 -4.44
CA SER A 68 28.90 -5.52 -4.79
C SER A 68 28.18 -4.19 -5.04
N TYR A 69 28.89 -3.05 -5.00
CA TYR A 69 28.26 -1.74 -5.14
C TYR A 69 27.53 -1.56 -6.47
N GLU A 70 28.21 -1.86 -7.59
CA GLU A 70 27.65 -1.68 -8.92
C GLU A 70 26.43 -2.61 -9.16
N SER A 71 26.50 -3.87 -8.72
CA SER A 71 25.37 -4.80 -8.83
C SER A 71 24.18 -4.33 -7.99
N PHE A 72 24.43 -3.93 -6.73
CA PHE A 72 23.38 -3.44 -5.83
C PHE A 72 22.68 -2.20 -6.38
N GLN A 73 23.43 -1.23 -6.91
CA GLN A 73 22.87 -0.01 -7.49
C GLN A 73 22.03 -0.29 -8.73
N ASN A 74 22.49 -1.21 -9.59
CA ASN A 74 21.75 -1.63 -10.77
C ASN A 74 20.43 -2.32 -10.40
N GLU A 75 20.45 -3.24 -9.43
CA GLU A 75 19.25 -3.92 -8.93
C GLU A 75 18.26 -2.95 -8.31
N LYS A 76 18.73 -2.08 -7.39
CA LYS A 76 17.91 -1.04 -6.76
C LYS A 76 17.23 -0.15 -7.80
N ASN A 77 17.99 0.36 -8.75
CA ASN A 77 17.46 1.26 -9.79
C ASN A 77 16.47 0.55 -10.71
N SER A 78 16.73 -0.71 -11.07
CA SER A 78 15.84 -1.53 -11.86
C SER A 78 14.49 -1.76 -11.15
N VAL A 79 14.53 -2.14 -9.87
CA VAL A 79 13.33 -2.34 -9.04
C VAL A 79 12.51 -1.05 -8.93
N LEU A 80 13.17 0.07 -8.60
CA LEU A 80 12.49 1.36 -8.46
C LEU A 80 11.88 1.86 -9.77
N LYS A 81 12.58 1.68 -10.89
CA LYS A 81 12.06 2.01 -12.23
C LYS A 81 10.82 1.17 -12.56
N SER A 82 10.88 -0.15 -12.33
CA SER A 82 9.75 -1.04 -12.55
C SER A 82 8.54 -0.70 -11.67
N LEU A 83 8.76 -0.27 -10.43
CA LEU A 83 7.69 0.21 -9.56
C LEU A 83 7.06 1.51 -10.07
N ALA A 84 7.88 2.47 -10.54
CA ALA A 84 7.39 3.72 -11.11
C ALA A 84 6.55 3.50 -12.38
N GLU A 85 6.98 2.59 -13.26
CA GLU A 85 6.24 2.22 -14.47
C GLU A 85 4.88 1.58 -14.12
N ARG A 86 4.85 0.67 -13.15
CA ARG A 86 3.61 0.03 -12.68
C ARG A 86 2.69 1.01 -11.96
N ALA A 87 3.25 1.92 -11.17
CA ALA A 87 2.51 3.00 -10.51
C ALA A 87 1.80 3.89 -11.52
N LYS A 88 2.51 4.31 -12.58
CA LYS A 88 1.94 5.09 -13.68
C LYS A 88 0.85 4.31 -14.41
N LEU A 89 1.12 3.06 -14.78
CA LEU A 89 0.15 2.20 -15.47
C LEU A 89 -1.17 2.08 -14.69
N VAL A 90 -1.09 1.80 -13.39
CA VAL A 90 -2.27 1.67 -12.53
C VAL A 90 -3.07 2.97 -12.47
N ALA A 91 -2.40 4.10 -12.23
CA ALA A 91 -3.08 5.39 -12.15
C ALA A 91 -3.74 5.78 -13.49
N ASP A 92 -3.02 5.63 -14.60
CA ASP A 92 -3.52 5.93 -15.94
C ASP A 92 -4.71 5.04 -16.31
N THR A 93 -4.64 3.74 -16.01
CA THR A 93 -5.74 2.82 -16.32
C THR A 93 -6.99 3.20 -15.53
N PHE A 94 -6.90 3.43 -14.21
CA PHE A 94 -8.09 3.85 -13.44
C PHE A 94 -8.64 5.21 -13.90
N ASN A 95 -7.79 6.16 -14.26
CA ASN A 95 -8.25 7.44 -14.83
C ASN A 95 -8.90 7.29 -16.22
N SER A 96 -8.67 6.18 -16.92
CA SER A 96 -9.32 5.88 -18.21
C SER A 96 -10.71 5.24 -18.06
N ILE A 97 -11.09 4.84 -16.84
CA ILE A 97 -12.36 4.17 -16.56
C ILE A 97 -13.42 5.24 -16.23
N PRO A 98 -14.57 5.27 -16.92
CA PRO A 98 -15.65 6.20 -16.61
C PRO A 98 -16.08 6.12 -15.15
N GLY A 99 -16.31 7.26 -14.51
CA GLY A 99 -16.74 7.31 -13.12
C GLY A 99 -15.62 7.07 -12.09
N MET A 100 -14.37 6.87 -12.53
CA MET A 100 -13.20 6.75 -11.67
C MET A 100 -12.23 7.92 -11.82
N SER A 101 -11.46 8.16 -10.76
CA SER A 101 -10.32 9.07 -10.76
C SER A 101 -9.25 8.54 -9.81
N CYS A 102 -7.98 8.67 -10.19
CA CYS A 102 -6.85 8.17 -9.42
C CYS A 102 -5.73 9.21 -9.41
N ASN A 103 -5.31 9.62 -8.21
CA ASN A 103 -4.18 10.53 -8.07
C ASN A 103 -2.88 9.84 -8.51
N PRO A 104 -1.89 10.62 -9.02
CA PRO A 104 -0.57 10.08 -9.31
C PRO A 104 0.04 9.39 -8.09
N VAL A 105 0.50 8.15 -8.27
CA VAL A 105 1.17 7.39 -7.21
C VAL A 105 2.64 7.80 -7.16
N GLN A 106 2.96 8.78 -6.31
CA GLN A 106 4.31 9.36 -6.20
C GLN A 106 5.29 8.47 -5.42
N GLY A 107 4.79 7.53 -4.62
CA GLY A 107 5.62 6.67 -3.77
C GLY A 107 4.81 5.60 -3.07
N ALA A 108 5.46 4.86 -2.17
CA ALA A 108 4.92 3.63 -1.57
C ALA A 108 4.52 2.59 -2.64
N MET A 109 3.49 1.78 -2.35
CA MET A 109 3.11 0.62 -3.17
C MET A 109 1.61 0.57 -3.47
N TYR A 110 0.89 1.66 -3.26
CA TYR A 110 -0.58 1.67 -3.29
C TYR A 110 -1.13 2.81 -4.12
N ALA A 111 -2.19 2.49 -4.88
CA ALA A 111 -3.11 3.46 -5.44
C ALA A 111 -4.36 3.52 -4.57
N PHE A 112 -5.01 4.69 -4.55
CA PHE A 112 -6.27 4.90 -3.84
C PHE A 112 -7.30 5.60 -4.75
N PRO A 113 -7.82 4.91 -5.78
CA PRO A 113 -8.76 5.51 -6.70
C PRO A 113 -10.07 5.88 -5.99
N GLN A 114 -10.62 7.04 -6.36
CA GLN A 114 -11.99 7.42 -6.07
C GLN A 114 -12.88 6.96 -7.22
N PHE A 115 -14.07 6.48 -6.91
CA PHE A 115 -15.05 6.09 -7.92
C PHE A 115 -16.46 6.53 -7.53
N LYS A 116 -17.36 6.60 -8.51
CA LYS A 116 -18.77 6.90 -8.29
C LYS A 116 -19.55 5.60 -8.23
N LEU A 117 -20.44 5.51 -7.24
CA LEU A 117 -21.37 4.39 -7.11
C LEU A 117 -22.78 4.82 -7.53
N PRO A 118 -23.48 4.00 -8.32
CA PRO A 118 -24.90 4.23 -8.60
C PRO A 118 -25.75 4.19 -7.34
N GLU A 119 -26.82 4.98 -7.28
CA GLU A 119 -27.71 5.03 -6.12
C GLU A 119 -28.34 3.67 -5.78
N ARG A 120 -28.64 2.85 -6.79
CA ARG A 120 -29.21 1.51 -6.55
C ARG A 120 -28.21 0.59 -5.86
N ALA A 121 -26.93 0.65 -6.24
CA ALA A 121 -25.87 -0.10 -5.54
C ALA A 121 -25.70 0.36 -4.10
N ILE A 122 -25.78 1.67 -3.84
CA ILE A 122 -25.71 2.23 -2.48
C ILE A 122 -26.91 1.77 -1.64
N LYS A 123 -28.12 1.83 -2.19
CA LYS A 123 -29.34 1.35 -1.51
C LYS A 123 -29.26 -0.15 -1.21
N GLU A 124 -28.76 -0.94 -2.16
CA GLU A 124 -28.60 -2.38 -1.95
C GLU A 124 -27.57 -2.70 -0.86
N ALA A 125 -26.41 -2.02 -0.88
CA ALA A 125 -25.42 -2.16 0.17
C ALA A 125 -26.01 -1.84 1.56
N ASN A 126 -26.79 -0.75 1.66
CA ASN A 126 -27.49 -0.37 2.89
C ASN A 126 -28.54 -1.41 3.32
N ASN A 127 -29.30 -1.98 2.38
CA ASN A 127 -30.27 -3.04 2.67
C ASN A 127 -29.60 -4.30 3.24
N GLN A 128 -28.38 -4.59 2.78
CA GLN A 128 -27.56 -5.70 3.29
C GLN A 128 -26.79 -5.34 4.58
N GLY A 129 -26.89 -4.09 5.06
CA GLY A 129 -26.18 -3.62 6.24
C GLY A 129 -24.66 -3.52 6.05
N ILE A 130 -24.17 -3.31 4.82
CA ILE A 130 -22.75 -3.17 4.51
C ILE A 130 -22.44 -1.83 3.83
N GLU A 131 -21.23 -1.34 4.04
CA GLU A 131 -20.77 -0.10 3.41
C GLU A 131 -20.73 -0.22 1.87
N PRO A 132 -21.13 0.81 1.10
CA PRO A 132 -21.17 0.73 -0.37
C PRO A 132 -19.82 0.37 -1.03
N ASN A 133 -18.71 0.86 -0.48
CA ASN A 133 -17.36 0.45 -0.93
C ASN A 133 -17.07 -1.03 -0.70
N ALA A 134 -17.54 -1.58 0.43
CA ALA A 134 -17.36 -2.98 0.76
C ALA A 134 -18.22 -3.85 -0.15
N PHE A 135 -19.46 -3.44 -0.43
CA PHE A 135 -20.32 -4.09 -1.43
C PHE A 135 -19.62 -4.17 -2.79
N TYR A 136 -19.07 -3.06 -3.30
CA TYR A 136 -18.30 -3.06 -4.55
C TYR A 136 -17.08 -4.00 -4.50
N ALA A 137 -16.35 -4.02 -3.37
CA ALA A 137 -15.19 -4.89 -3.20
C ALA A 137 -15.56 -6.38 -3.19
N PHE A 138 -16.67 -6.76 -2.56
CA PHE A 138 -17.18 -8.14 -2.61
C PHE A 138 -17.64 -8.53 -4.00
N GLN A 139 -18.38 -7.65 -4.68
CA GLN A 139 -18.80 -7.89 -6.07
C GLN A 139 -17.57 -8.07 -6.99
N LEU A 140 -16.53 -7.26 -6.84
CA LEU A 140 -15.29 -7.43 -7.59
C LEU A 140 -14.66 -8.79 -7.30
N LEU A 141 -14.51 -9.14 -6.03
CA LEU A 141 -13.89 -10.39 -5.59
C LEU A 141 -14.63 -11.61 -6.14
N GLU A 142 -15.95 -11.66 -6.00
CA GLU A 142 -16.78 -12.80 -6.42
C GLU A 142 -16.79 -12.98 -7.94
N ASN A 143 -16.73 -11.90 -8.70
CA ASN A 143 -16.80 -11.96 -10.17
C ASN A 143 -15.44 -12.11 -10.86
N THR A 144 -14.33 -11.73 -10.20
CA THR A 144 -13.01 -11.68 -10.84
C THR A 144 -11.89 -12.39 -10.06
N GLY A 145 -12.10 -12.69 -8.78
CA GLY A 145 -11.05 -13.12 -7.87
C GLY A 145 -10.10 -12.01 -7.41
N ILE A 146 -10.31 -10.75 -7.83
CA ILE A 146 -9.47 -9.62 -7.43
C ILE A 146 -9.90 -9.15 -6.04
N CYS A 147 -9.00 -9.28 -5.07
CA CYS A 147 -9.22 -8.80 -3.70
C CYS A 147 -8.61 -7.41 -3.49
N ILE A 148 -9.46 -6.40 -3.29
CA ILE A 148 -9.09 -5.04 -2.90
C ILE A 148 -9.50 -4.75 -1.46
N VAL A 149 -8.94 -3.69 -0.87
CA VAL A 149 -9.41 -3.21 0.44
C VAL A 149 -10.34 -2.03 0.25
N PRO A 150 -11.60 -2.09 0.73
CA PRO A 150 -12.54 -0.98 0.57
C PRO A 150 -12.09 0.26 1.35
N GLY A 151 -12.41 1.45 0.81
CA GLY A 151 -12.03 2.74 1.37
C GLY A 151 -12.58 3.00 2.77
N SER A 152 -13.69 2.35 3.13
CA SER A 152 -14.31 2.46 4.46
C SER A 152 -13.35 2.03 5.59
N GLY A 153 -12.39 1.15 5.33
CA GLY A 153 -11.38 0.74 6.31
C GLY A 153 -10.27 1.77 6.57
N PHE A 154 -10.19 2.84 5.79
CA PHE A 154 -9.14 3.87 5.90
C PHE A 154 -9.64 5.22 6.40
N GLY A 155 -10.96 5.38 6.51
CA GLY A 155 -11.58 6.70 6.59
C GLY A 155 -11.54 7.42 5.24
N GLN A 156 -12.61 8.16 4.93
CA GLN A 156 -12.76 8.92 3.69
C GLN A 156 -13.79 10.02 3.91
N VAL A 157 -13.83 11.01 3.01
CA VAL A 157 -14.82 12.08 3.06
C VAL A 157 -16.22 11.50 2.82
N GLU A 158 -17.21 11.98 3.57
CA GLU A 158 -18.59 11.55 3.41
C GLU A 158 -19.09 11.75 1.97
N GLY A 159 -19.86 10.79 1.45
CA GLY A 159 -20.34 10.79 0.06
C GLY A 159 -19.28 10.46 -0.99
N THR A 160 -18.05 10.13 -0.59
CA THR A 160 -17.00 9.64 -1.50
C THR A 160 -16.70 8.16 -1.30
N TYR A 161 -16.26 7.51 -2.36
CA TYR A 161 -16.09 6.06 -2.42
C TYR A 161 -14.72 5.76 -3.01
N HIS A 162 -13.98 4.86 -2.35
CA HIS A 162 -12.59 4.57 -2.65
C HIS A 162 -12.27 3.10 -2.42
N PHE A 163 -11.16 2.66 -2.98
CA PHE A 163 -10.53 1.40 -2.60
C PHE A 163 -9.02 1.53 -2.67
N ARG A 164 -8.30 0.70 -1.91
CA ARG A 164 -6.86 0.56 -2.03
C ARG A 164 -6.52 -0.66 -2.86
N THR A 165 -5.68 -0.47 -3.87
CA THR A 165 -5.07 -1.57 -4.64
C THR A 165 -3.54 -1.41 -4.69
N THR A 166 -2.85 -2.47 -5.10
CA THR A 166 -1.39 -2.59 -5.07
C THR A 166 -0.78 -2.47 -6.48
N ILE A 167 0.43 -1.93 -6.55
CA ILE A 167 1.24 -1.87 -7.79
C ILE A 167 2.22 -3.06 -7.91
N LEU A 168 2.18 -3.99 -6.95
CA LEU A 168 3.17 -5.06 -6.78
C LEU A 168 3.10 -6.24 -7.77
N PRO A 169 1.95 -6.58 -8.42
CA PRO A 169 1.93 -7.67 -9.40
C PRO A 169 2.98 -7.48 -10.50
N GLN A 170 3.46 -8.59 -11.08
CA GLN A 170 4.37 -8.52 -12.24
C GLN A 170 3.66 -7.80 -13.40
N PRO A 171 4.37 -7.06 -14.27
CA PRO A 171 3.76 -6.19 -15.28
C PRO A 171 2.66 -6.84 -16.13
N ASP A 172 2.87 -8.07 -16.60
CA ASP A 172 1.87 -8.75 -17.45
C ASP A 172 0.62 -9.14 -16.65
N LYS A 173 0.81 -9.66 -15.43
CA LYS A 173 -0.32 -9.97 -14.52
C LYS A 173 -1.04 -8.71 -14.06
N LEU A 174 -0.31 -7.60 -13.91
CA LEU A 174 -0.89 -6.31 -13.56
C LEU A 174 -1.81 -5.81 -14.67
N LYS A 175 -1.39 -5.90 -15.94
CA LYS A 175 -2.23 -5.56 -17.09
C LYS A 175 -3.49 -6.43 -17.11
N THR A 176 -3.35 -7.76 -17.01
CA THR A 176 -4.50 -8.68 -16.96
C THR A 176 -5.47 -8.34 -15.82
N MET A 177 -4.94 -8.03 -14.63
CA MET A 177 -5.76 -7.63 -13.49
C MET A 177 -6.50 -6.32 -13.75
N LEU A 178 -5.83 -5.31 -14.32
CA LEU A 178 -6.43 -4.02 -14.63
C LEU A 178 -7.50 -4.11 -15.73
N ASP A 179 -7.28 -4.94 -16.76
CA ASP A 179 -8.26 -5.19 -17.82
C ASP A 179 -9.50 -5.89 -17.24
N SER A 180 -9.30 -6.94 -16.44
CA SER A 180 -10.41 -7.62 -15.75
C SER A 180 -11.17 -6.70 -14.79
N PHE A 181 -10.47 -5.78 -14.12
CA PHE A 181 -11.08 -4.77 -13.26
C PHE A 181 -11.95 -3.81 -14.07
N LYS A 182 -11.44 -3.32 -15.20
CA LYS A 182 -12.18 -2.43 -16.09
C LYS A 182 -13.46 -3.08 -16.60
N ASP A 183 -13.37 -4.31 -17.09
CA ASP A 183 -14.53 -5.05 -17.57
C ASP A 183 -15.56 -5.28 -16.47
N PHE A 184 -15.11 -5.62 -15.25
CA PHE A 184 -15.99 -5.72 -14.10
C PHE A 184 -16.69 -4.40 -13.80
N HIS A 185 -15.96 -3.28 -13.76
CA HIS A 185 -16.54 -1.99 -13.41
C HIS A 185 -17.62 -1.56 -14.40
N LEU A 186 -17.39 -1.76 -15.71
CA LEU A 186 -18.39 -1.42 -16.74
C LEU A 186 -19.67 -2.25 -16.57
N LYS A 187 -19.54 -3.57 -16.36
CA LYS A 187 -20.69 -4.45 -16.10
C LYS A 187 -21.40 -4.11 -14.80
N PHE A 188 -20.65 -3.73 -13.77
CA PHE A 188 -21.21 -3.28 -12.50
C PHE A 188 -22.05 -2.01 -12.69
N LEU A 189 -21.58 -1.04 -13.48
CA LEU A 189 -22.38 0.14 -13.81
C LEU A 189 -23.65 -0.25 -14.57
N GLU A 190 -23.56 -1.07 -15.61
CA GLU A 190 -24.75 -1.53 -16.37
C GLU A 190 -25.80 -2.23 -15.49
N GLN A 191 -25.36 -3.00 -14.49
CA GLN A 191 -26.27 -3.70 -13.58
C GLN A 191 -26.97 -2.76 -12.59
N TRP A 192 -26.28 -1.72 -12.13
CA TRP A 192 -26.69 -0.89 -10.99
C TRP A 192 -27.07 0.55 -11.34
N GLU A 193 -26.86 1.00 -12.58
CA GLU A 193 -27.40 2.28 -13.10
C GLU A 193 -28.94 2.34 -13.06
#